data_AF-A0A3P3ZQM0-F1
#
_entry.id   AF-A0A3P3ZQM0-F1
#
_cell.length_a   1.000
_cell.length_b   1.000
_cell.length_c   1.000
_cell.angle_alpha   90.00
_cell.angle_beta   90.00
_cell.angle_gamma   90.00
#
_symmetry.space_group_name_H-M   'P 1'
#
loop_
_entity.id
_entity.type
_entity.pdbx_description
1 polymer ?
#
loop_
_entity_poly.entity_id
_entity_poly.type
_entity_poly.pdbx_seq_one_letter_code
_entity_poly.pdbx_strand_id
1 'polypeptide(L)'
;MKRLAGLAHLGLYALMILLPVLGVLFQQARGNEVVFLGWTLPWILNDTSWIHYAKPMKSVHEWLGNALIWLVGLHGASAFFHHWIRRDNTLVRMLNLRRS
;
A
#
# COMPACT_ATOMS: atom_id res chain seq x y z
N MET A 1 13.48 -8.89 17.50
CA MET A 1 12.17 -8.42 16.97
C MET A 1 12.24 -7.11 16.18
N LYS A 2 13.11 -6.15 16.51
CA LYS A 2 13.18 -4.83 15.82
C LYS A 2 13.42 -4.90 14.29
N ARG A 3 14.26 -5.82 13.81
CA ARG A 3 14.55 -5.97 12.36
C ARG A 3 13.33 -6.44 11.55
N LEU A 4 12.57 -7.43 12.05
CA LEU A 4 11.35 -7.92 11.40
C LEU A 4 10.25 -6.85 11.37
N ALA A 5 10.09 -6.11 12.47
CA ALA A 5 9.17 -4.98 12.51
C ALA A 5 9.56 -3.88 11.51
N GLY A 6 10.86 -3.57 11.37
CA GLY A 6 11.36 -2.62 10.38
C GLY A 6 11.10 -3.07 8.94
N LEU A 7 11.33 -4.36 8.63
CA LEU A 7 11.03 -4.92 7.31
C LEU A 7 9.53 -4.89 6.99
N ALA A 8 8.67 -5.19 7.97
CA ALA A 8 7.22 -5.10 7.79
C ALA A 8 6.77 -3.66 7.49
N HIS A 9 7.29 -2.66 8.21
CA HIS A 9 6.99 -1.25 7.94
C HIS A 9 7.52 -0.81 6.57
N LEU A 10 8.74 -1.21 6.20
CA LEU A 10 9.30 -0.93 4.88
C LEU A 10 8.42 -1.54 3.78
N GLY A 11 7.96 -2.77 3.97
CA GLY A 11 7.02 -3.44 3.05
C GLY A 11 5.69 -2.69 2.93
N LEU A 12 5.10 -2.25 4.04
CA LEU A 12 3.89 -1.41 4.04
C LEU A 12 4.10 -0.12 3.23
N TYR A 13 5.17 0.62 3.51
CA TYR A 13 5.45 1.88 2.83
C TYR A 13 5.72 1.69 1.34
N ALA A 14 6.48 0.64 0.97
CA ALA A 14 6.70 0.31 -0.43
C ALA A 14 5.37 0.01 -1.13
N LEU A 15 4.53 -0.86 -0.56
CA LEU A 15 3.24 -1.23 -1.15
C LEU A 15 2.26 -0.06 -1.23
N MET A 16 2.24 0.83 -0.23
CA MET A 16 1.42 2.04 -0.23
C MET A 16 1.77 3.01 -1.36
N ILE A 17 3.02 3.03 -1.83
CA ILE A 17 3.44 3.86 -2.96
C ILE A 17 3.28 3.11 -4.29
N LEU A 18 3.70 1.85 -4.35
CA LEU A 18 3.66 1.05 -5.58
C LEU A 18 2.24 0.86 -6.10
N LEU A 19 1.26 0.61 -5.23
CA LEU A 19 -0.11 0.35 -5.65
C LEU A 19 -0.76 1.55 -6.36
N PRO A 20 -0.78 2.78 -5.79
CA PRO A 20 -1.28 3.95 -6.50
C PRO A 20 -0.56 4.20 -7.83
N VAL A 21 0.77 4.06 -7.85
CA VAL A 21 1.57 4.28 -9.07
C VAL A 21 1.17 3.27 -10.15
N LEU A 22 1.11 1.98 -9.84
CA LEU A 22 0.63 0.94 -10.76
C LEU A 22 -0.81 1.21 -11.21
N GLY A 23 -1.66 1.69 -10.29
CA GLY A 23 -3.05 2.06 -10.54
C GLY A 23 -3.18 3.12 -11.64
N VAL A 24 -2.44 4.21 -11.50
CA VAL A 24 -2.39 5.29 -12.48
C VAL A 24 -1.85 4.78 -13.81
N LEU A 25 -0.74 4.04 -13.77
CA LEU A 25 -0.07 3.55 -14.99
C LEU A 25 -0.96 2.61 -15.81
N PHE A 26 -1.61 1.63 -15.19
CA PHE A 26 -2.46 0.72 -15.97
C PHE A 26 -3.72 1.41 -16.51
N GLN A 27 -4.24 2.43 -15.82
CA GLN A 27 -5.36 3.23 -16.32
C GLN A 27 -4.96 4.07 -17.53
N GLN A 28 -3.82 4.77 -17.43
CA GLN A 28 -3.30 5.56 -18.55
C GLN A 28 -2.91 4.67 -19.73
N ALA A 29 -2.34 3.48 -19.49
CA ALA A 29 -2.06 2.49 -20.53
C ALA A 29 -3.32 2.01 -21.27
N ARG A 30 -4.50 2.14 -20.67
CA ARG A 30 -5.80 1.85 -21.31
C ARG A 30 -6.39 3.03 -22.07
N GLY A 31 -5.71 4.18 -22.09
CA GLY A 31 -6.25 5.40 -22.67
C GLY A 31 -7.31 6.06 -21.80
N ASN A 32 -7.33 5.78 -20.50
CA ASN A 32 -8.25 6.45 -19.56
C ASN A 32 -7.52 7.55 -18.78
N GLU A 33 -8.17 8.70 -18.65
CA GLU A 33 -7.72 9.73 -17.73
C GLU A 33 -7.89 9.30 -16.26
N VAL A 34 -7.04 9.83 -15.39
CA VAL A 34 -7.12 9.57 -13.95
C VAL A 34 -7.36 10.89 -13.23
N VAL A 35 -8.53 11.01 -12.61
CA VAL A 35 -8.89 12.18 -11.81
C VAL A 35 -8.53 11.91 -10.36
N PHE A 36 -7.69 12.78 -9.79
CA PHE A 36 -7.31 12.74 -8.39
C PHE A 36 -7.71 14.04 -7.70
N LEU A 37 -8.60 13.93 -6.70
CA LEU A 37 -9.10 15.08 -5.93
C LEU A 37 -9.66 16.23 -6.80
N GLY A 38 -10.35 15.89 -7.90
CA GLY A 38 -10.93 16.85 -8.83
C GLY A 38 -9.98 17.37 -9.92
N TRP A 39 -8.71 16.98 -9.88
CA TRP A 39 -7.71 17.35 -10.89
C TRP A 39 -7.38 16.16 -11.80
N THR A 40 -7.34 16.37 -13.10
CA THR A 40 -6.85 15.35 -14.04
C THR A 40 -5.33 15.25 -13.94
N LEU A 41 -4.83 14.07 -13.61
CA LEU A 41 -3.38 13.80 -13.56
C LEU A 41 -2.78 13.90 -14.96
N PRO A 42 -1.53 14.40 -15.09
CA PRO A 42 -0.85 14.44 -16.37
C PRO A 42 -0.63 13.03 -16.92
N TRP A 43 -0.68 12.91 -18.24
CA TRP A 43 -0.41 11.66 -18.95
C TRP A 43 1.08 11.31 -18.86
N ILE A 44 1.38 10.23 -18.15
CA ILE A 44 2.72 9.65 -18.06
C ILE A 44 2.94 8.72 -19.26
N LEU A 45 1.92 7.93 -19.61
CA LEU A 45 1.91 7.08 -20.79
C LEU A 45 1.00 7.70 -21.84
N ASN A 46 1.58 8.34 -22.86
CA ASN A 46 0.83 9.08 -23.89
C ASN A 46 0.67 8.30 -25.22
N ASP A 47 1.17 7.07 -25.29
CA ASP A 47 1.17 6.26 -26.50
C ASP A 47 0.34 4.98 -26.33
N THR A 48 -0.38 4.63 -27.40
CA THR A 48 -1.14 3.39 -27.56
C THR A 48 -0.29 2.12 -27.50
N SER A 49 1.03 2.23 -27.70
CA SER A 49 1.97 1.10 -27.58
C SER A 49 1.94 0.41 -26.20
N TRP A 50 1.49 1.11 -25.16
CA TRP A 50 1.45 0.59 -23.79
C TRP A 50 0.23 -0.30 -23.48
N ILE A 51 -0.76 -0.38 -24.38
CA ILE A 51 -2.01 -1.10 -24.13
C ILE A 51 -1.82 -2.59 -23.82
N HIS A 52 -0.79 -3.20 -24.40
CA HIS A 52 -0.43 -4.60 -24.16
C HIS A 52 0.05 -4.85 -22.72
N TYR A 53 0.59 -3.83 -22.04
CA TYR A 53 1.06 -3.91 -20.65
C TYR A 53 -0.03 -3.63 -19.62
N ALA A 54 -1.18 -3.04 -20.02
CA ALA A 54 -2.25 -2.71 -19.09
C ALA A 54 -2.79 -3.94 -18.32
N LYS A 55 -2.97 -5.08 -19.00
CA LYS A 55 -3.43 -6.32 -18.36
C LYS A 55 -2.40 -6.88 -17.36
N PRO A 56 -1.11 -7.06 -17.73
CA PRO A 56 -0.06 -7.45 -16.78
C PRO A 56 0.03 -6.51 -15.58
N MET A 57 0.04 -5.18 -15.81
CA MET A 57 0.13 -4.19 -14.73
C MET A 57 -1.04 -4.27 -13.76
N LYS A 58 -2.27 -4.45 -14.27
CA LYS A 58 -3.45 -4.68 -13.43
C LYS A 58 -3.32 -5.97 -12.60
N SER A 59 -2.84 -7.05 -13.20
CA SER A 59 -2.65 -8.32 -12.48
C SER A 59 -1.60 -8.19 -11.36
N VAL A 60 -0.48 -7.51 -11.63
CA VAL A 60 0.53 -7.22 -10.61
C VAL A 60 -0.03 -6.33 -9.51
N HIS A 61 -0.81 -5.30 -9.87
CA HIS A 61 -1.49 -4.42 -8.89
C HIS A 61 -2.44 -5.21 -7.99
N GLU A 62 -3.27 -6.10 -8.55
CA GLU A 62 -4.18 -6.95 -7.77
C GLU A 62 -3.43 -7.88 -6.82
N TRP A 63 -2.35 -8.51 -7.30
CA TRP A 63 -1.53 -9.40 -6.49
C TRP A 63 -0.85 -8.65 -5.32
N LEU A 64 -0.25 -7.49 -5.61
CA LEU A 64 0.34 -6.62 -4.59
C LEU A 64 -0.71 -6.05 -3.63
N GLY A 65 -1.93 -5.80 -4.10
CA GLY A 65 -3.05 -5.32 -3.29
C GLY A 65 -3.46 -6.36 -2.26
N ASN A 66 -3.59 -7.62 -2.69
CA ASN A 66 -3.84 -8.74 -1.78
C ASN A 66 -2.70 -8.91 -0.77
N ALA A 67 -1.44 -8.79 -1.22
CA ALA A 67 -0.29 -8.83 -0.32
C ALA A 67 -0.32 -7.71 0.74
N LEU A 68 -0.70 -6.49 0.36
CA LEU A 68 -0.86 -5.38 1.30
C LEU A 68 -1.95 -5.68 2.35
N ILE A 69 -3.11 -6.18 1.92
CA ILE A 69 -4.21 -6.53 2.83
C ILE A 69 -3.73 -7.54 3.88
N TRP A 70 -3.06 -8.62 3.45
CA TRP A 70 -2.49 -9.60 4.37
C TRP A 70 -1.47 -9.00 5.33
N LEU A 71 -0.59 -8.13 4.83
CA LEU A 71 0.49 -7.56 5.62
C LEU A 71 -0.03 -6.52 6.64
N VAL A 72 -1.03 -5.73 6.28
CA VAL A 72 -1.76 -4.84 7.21
C VAL A 72 -2.47 -5.67 8.27
N GLY A 73 -3.14 -6.75 7.88
CA GLY A 73 -3.81 -7.66 8.82
C GLY A 73 -2.83 -8.26 9.85
N LEU A 74 -1.69 -8.78 9.38
CA LEU A 74 -0.64 -9.31 10.25
C LEU A 74 -0.01 -8.24 11.15
N HIS A 75 0.19 -7.03 10.61
CA HIS A 75 0.72 -5.90 11.38
C HIS A 75 -0.22 -5.50 12.52
N GLY A 76 -1.53 -5.35 12.23
CA GLY A 76 -2.55 -5.03 13.22
C GLY A 76 -2.73 -6.16 14.25
N ALA A 77 -2.76 -7.42 13.81
CA ALA A 77 -2.84 -8.58 14.69
C ALA A 77 -1.62 -8.67 15.63
N SER A 78 -0.42 -8.32 15.13
CA SER A 78 0.78 -8.24 15.97
C SER A 78 0.64 -7.14 17.03
N ALA A 79 0.14 -5.95 16.67
CA ALA A 79 -0.10 -4.88 17.64
C ALA A 79 -1.12 -5.30 18.72
N PHE A 80 -2.19 -5.98 18.33
CA PHE A 80 -3.20 -6.54 19.24
C PHE A 80 -2.57 -7.59 20.18
N PHE A 81 -1.84 -8.56 19.61
CA PHE A 81 -1.17 -9.61 20.38
C PHE A 81 -0.19 -9.02 21.42
N HIS A 82 0.59 -8.03 21.02
CA HIS A 82 1.52 -7.36 21.94
C HIS A 82 0.79 -6.60 23.05
N HIS A 83 -0.33 -5.95 22.75
CA HIS A 83 -1.09 -5.18 23.72
C HIS A 83 -1.80 -6.08 24.75
N TRP A 84 -2.52 -7.11 24.32
CA TRP A 84 -3.33 -7.95 25.21
C TRP A 84 -2.53 -9.06 25.90
N ILE A 85 -1.62 -9.73 25.18
CA ILE A 85 -0.89 -10.89 25.72
C ILE A 85 0.43 -10.47 26.34
N ARG A 86 1.21 -9.63 25.66
CA ARG A 86 2.51 -9.16 26.19
C ARG A 86 2.42 -7.93 27.08
N ARG A 87 1.23 -7.31 27.21
CA ARG A 87 0.99 -6.07 27.99
C ARG A 87 2.02 -4.98 27.69
N ASP A 88 2.41 -4.92 26.42
CA ASP A 88 3.40 -3.99 25.89
C ASP A 88 2.69 -2.69 25.47
N ASN A 89 3.35 -1.55 25.70
CA ASN A 89 2.86 -0.21 25.34
C ASN A 89 2.95 0.11 23.83
N THR A 90 3.17 -0.86 22.94
CA THR A 90 3.32 -0.65 21.49
C THR A 90 2.10 0.03 20.88
N LEU A 91 0.90 -0.46 21.21
CA LEU A 91 -0.35 0.15 20.72
C LEU A 91 -0.55 1.55 21.29
N VAL A 92 -0.24 1.75 22.57
CA VAL A 92 -0.28 3.07 23.25
C VAL A 92 0.66 4.07 22.58
N ARG A 93 1.84 3.60 22.15
CA ARG A 93 2.87 4.41 21.47
C ARG A 93 2.49 4.73 20.02
N MET A 94 1.77 3.84 19.33
CA MET A 94 1.19 4.12 17.99
C MET A 94 0.02 5.11 18.07
N LEU A 95 -0.84 4.98 19.07
CA LEU A 95 -1.99 5.87 19.29
C LEU A 95 -1.61 7.18 19.97
N ASN A 96 -0.33 7.36 20.33
CA ASN A 96 0.19 8.52 21.05
C ASN A 96 -0.63 8.89 22.30
N LEU A 97 -1.19 7.88 22.97
CA LEU A 97 -2.00 8.07 24.18
C LEU A 97 -1.05 8.43 25.32
N ARG A 98 -1.04 9.71 25.70
CA ARG A 98 -0.31 10.19 26.88
C ARG A 98 -0.93 9.55 28.11
N ARG A 99 -0.20 8.70 28.84
CA ARG A 99 -0.59 8.34 30.20
C ARG A 99 -0.34 9.56 31.08
N SER A 100 -1.42 10.16 31.59
CA SER A 100 -1.38 11.07 32.74
C SER A 100 -1.02 10.30 34.00
#